data_AF-A0A1E4GAM5-F1
#
_entry.id   AF-A0A1E4GAM5-F1
#
_cell.length_a   1.000
_cell.length_b   1.000
_cell.length_c   1.000
_cell.angle_alpha   90.00
_cell.angle_beta   90.00
_cell.angle_gamma   90.00
#
_symmetry.space_group_name_H-M   'P 1'
#
loop_
_entity.id
_entity.type
_entity.pdbx_description
1 polymer ?
#
loop_
_entity_poly.entity_id
_entity_poly.type
_entity_poly.pdbx_seq_one_letter_code
_entity_poly.pdbx_strand_id
1 'polypeptide(L)'
;MVSPQTNVAYLDTHIERLKATTLPRRVVALLRMHLASPAPTGDEDVRLALRRIKRFRPGRPRQAHGIKRALRRKMLAACGDDRAGKRDKALVALCFEGLCRRSEISALEVTDLVANMRDRLSVTIRRGKADQVGEGRVVRLSPDTAEILGDWIAAAGIIDGPLNCPV
;
A
#
# COMPACT_ATOMS: atom_id res chain seq x y z
N MET A 1 9.63 33.23 7.12
CA MET A 1 9.62 32.89 5.68
C MET A 1 10.85 32.03 5.43
N VAL A 2 10.70 30.80 4.92
CA VAL A 2 11.87 29.95 4.62
C VAL A 2 12.63 30.57 3.45
N SER A 3 13.96 30.65 3.48
CA SER A 3 14.76 31.15 2.35
C SER A 3 15.29 29.99 1.48
N PRO A 4 15.66 30.23 0.20
CA PRO A 4 16.30 29.22 -0.63
C PRO A 4 17.56 28.64 0.03
N GLN A 5 18.36 29.49 0.66
CA GLN A 5 19.58 29.09 1.38
C GLN A 5 19.27 28.18 2.57
N THR A 6 18.17 28.42 3.28
CA THR A 6 17.71 27.55 4.36
C THR A 6 17.39 26.15 3.84
N ASN A 7 16.76 26.05 2.67
CA ASN A 7 16.47 24.76 2.03
C ASN A 7 17.76 24.05 1.61
N VAL A 8 18.71 24.75 0.98
CA VAL A 8 20.00 24.17 0.57
C VAL A 8 20.77 23.66 1.79
N ALA A 9 20.90 24.48 2.85
CA ALA A 9 21.57 24.09 4.08
C ALA A 9 20.91 22.86 4.74
N TYR A 10 19.57 22.80 4.75
CA TYR A 10 18.83 21.65 5.23
C TYR A 10 19.12 20.39 4.37
N LEU A 11 19.12 20.52 3.05
CA LEU A 11 19.41 19.43 2.12
C LEU A 11 20.83 18.88 2.35
N ASP A 12 21.80 19.74 2.57
CA ASP A 12 23.22 19.38 2.76
C ASP A 12 23.46 18.71 4.10
N THR A 13 22.88 19.24 5.17
CA THR A 13 22.95 18.65 6.51
C THR A 13 22.42 17.21 6.53
N HIS A 14 21.49 16.87 5.65
CA HIS A 14 20.78 15.59 5.66
C HIS A 14 21.17 14.64 4.52
N ILE A 15 22.04 15.04 3.60
CA ILE A 15 22.40 14.27 2.40
C ILE A 15 23.03 12.91 2.74
N GLU A 16 23.84 12.85 3.80
CA GLU A 16 24.54 11.64 4.24
C GLU A 16 23.61 10.67 4.98
N ARG A 17 22.60 11.20 5.69
CA ARG A 17 21.71 10.41 6.56
C ARG A 17 20.44 9.94 5.86
N LEU A 18 19.88 10.73 4.94
CA LEU A 18 18.58 10.45 4.33
C LEU A 18 18.71 9.87 2.90
N LYS A 19 17.67 9.15 2.48
CA LYS A 19 17.58 8.62 1.11
C LYS A 19 17.38 9.76 0.12
N ALA A 20 17.95 9.62 -1.08
CA ALA A 20 17.79 10.57 -2.18
C ALA A 20 16.32 10.75 -2.65
N THR A 21 15.41 9.85 -2.27
CA THR A 21 13.95 9.97 -2.50
C THR A 21 13.21 10.68 -1.38
N THR A 22 13.78 10.75 -0.17
CA THR A 22 13.17 11.39 1.00
C THR A 22 13.31 12.91 0.94
N LEU A 23 14.49 13.41 0.61
CA LEU A 23 14.79 14.83 0.59
C LEU A 23 13.93 15.62 -0.42
N PRO A 24 13.79 15.20 -1.69
CA PRO A 24 12.88 15.87 -2.62
C PRO A 24 11.42 15.88 -2.15
N ARG A 25 10.94 14.80 -1.51
CA ARG A 25 9.58 14.76 -0.97
C ARG A 25 9.36 15.78 0.13
N ARG A 26 10.35 16.00 1.00
CA ARG A 26 10.26 17.02 2.06
C ARG A 26 10.26 18.43 1.49
N VAL A 27 11.06 18.70 0.45
CA VAL A 27 11.03 19.99 -0.26
C VAL A 27 9.66 20.24 -0.90
N VAL A 28 9.05 19.21 -1.54
CA VAL A 28 7.69 19.33 -2.08
C VAL A 28 6.64 19.52 -0.99
N ALA A 29 6.79 18.91 0.19
CA ALA A 29 5.89 19.19 1.31
C ALA A 29 6.00 20.65 1.76
N LEU A 30 7.23 21.18 1.88
CA LEU A 30 7.46 22.59 2.19
C LEU A 30 6.86 23.51 1.12
N LEU A 31 7.01 23.18 -0.18
CA LEU A 31 6.32 23.89 -1.27
C LEU A 31 4.82 23.96 -1.05
N ARG A 32 4.19 22.81 -0.76
CA ARG A 32 2.74 22.71 -0.55
C ARG A 32 2.26 23.55 0.62
N MET A 33 3.04 23.63 1.70
CA MET A 33 2.72 24.48 2.86
C MET A 33 2.85 25.98 2.54
N HIS A 34 3.73 26.34 1.61
CA HIS A 34 3.97 27.73 1.22
C HIS A 34 3.18 28.17 -0.02
N LEU A 35 2.16 27.41 -0.48
CA LEU A 35 1.41 27.76 -1.70
C LEU A 35 0.70 29.13 -1.65
N ALA A 36 0.47 29.68 -0.46
CA ALA A 36 -0.09 31.02 -0.25
C ALA A 36 0.96 32.14 -0.20
N SER A 37 2.24 31.84 -0.46
CA SER A 37 3.39 32.77 -0.40
C SER A 37 4.38 32.46 -1.54
N PRO A 38 5.26 33.39 -1.96
CA PRO A 38 6.35 33.06 -2.85
C PRO A 38 7.18 31.91 -2.25
N ALA A 39 7.21 30.77 -2.93
CA ALA A 39 7.85 29.59 -2.38
C ALA A 39 9.36 29.58 -2.76
N PRO A 40 10.27 29.60 -1.77
CA PRO A 40 11.74 29.64 -1.96
C PRO A 40 12.32 28.35 -2.56
N THR A 41 11.46 27.41 -2.92
CA THR A 41 11.80 26.04 -3.23
C THR A 41 11.84 25.77 -4.74
N GLY A 42 11.27 26.67 -5.55
CA GLY A 42 11.42 26.64 -7.01
C GLY A 42 12.74 27.26 -7.49
N ASP A 43 13.51 27.83 -6.56
CA ASP A 43 14.80 28.47 -6.80
C ASP A 43 15.81 27.48 -7.43
N GLU A 44 16.65 28.01 -8.34
CA GLU A 44 17.62 27.20 -9.09
C GLU A 44 18.67 26.57 -8.15
N ASP A 45 19.03 27.23 -7.05
CA ASP A 45 19.96 26.70 -6.05
C ASP A 45 19.38 25.46 -5.37
N VAL A 46 18.09 25.47 -5.06
CA VAL A 46 17.39 24.31 -4.48
C VAL A 46 17.31 23.18 -5.52
N ARG A 47 17.05 23.49 -6.79
CA ARG A 47 17.05 22.49 -7.88
C ARG A 47 18.43 21.88 -8.11
N LEU A 48 19.50 22.67 -8.02
CA LEU A 48 20.89 22.21 -8.10
C LEU A 48 21.24 21.32 -6.91
N ALA A 49 20.87 21.71 -5.68
CA ALA A 49 21.08 20.90 -4.48
C ALA A 49 20.35 19.54 -4.58
N LEU A 50 19.11 19.51 -5.06
CA LEU A 50 18.37 18.27 -5.31
C LEU A 50 19.03 17.38 -6.38
N ARG A 51 19.62 17.98 -7.43
CA ARG A 51 20.41 17.24 -8.43
C ARG A 51 21.68 16.66 -7.81
N ARG A 52 22.38 17.42 -6.97
CA ARG A 52 23.56 16.95 -6.21
C ARG A 52 23.21 15.76 -5.32
N ILE A 53 22.11 15.82 -4.57
CA ILE A 53 21.64 14.70 -3.72
C ILE A 53 21.46 13.40 -4.52
N LYS A 54 20.82 13.48 -5.68
CA LYS A 54 20.61 12.30 -6.54
C LYS A 54 21.93 11.68 -7.04
N ARG A 55 22.95 12.51 -7.28
CA ARG A 55 24.28 12.08 -7.72
C ARG A 55 25.16 11.56 -6.57
N PHE A 56 25.05 12.18 -5.39
CA PHE A 56 25.81 11.80 -4.20
C PHE A 56 25.38 10.43 -3.66
N ARG A 57 24.07 10.15 -3.69
CA ARG A 57 23.53 8.87 -3.22
C ARG A 57 22.67 8.20 -4.30
N PRO A 58 23.28 7.71 -5.39
CA PRO A 58 22.55 6.97 -6.40
C PRO A 58 22.02 5.70 -5.74
N GLY A 59 20.72 5.47 -5.85
CA GLY A 59 20.09 4.35 -5.16
C GLY A 59 18.83 3.93 -5.86
N ARG A 60 18.80 2.67 -6.32
CA ARG A 60 17.58 2.06 -6.83
C ARG A 60 16.61 1.87 -5.66
N PRO A 61 15.34 2.27 -5.77
CA PRO A 61 14.34 1.95 -4.77
C PRO A 61 14.30 0.45 -4.51
N ARG A 62 14.27 0.05 -3.24
CA ARG A 62 14.06 -1.36 -2.87
C ARG A 62 12.64 -1.75 -3.28
N GLN A 63 12.54 -2.80 -4.09
CA GLN A 63 11.27 -3.38 -4.49
C GLN A 63 11.06 -4.68 -3.73
N ALA A 64 9.85 -4.91 -3.22
CA ALA A 64 9.49 -6.19 -2.62
C ALA A 64 9.56 -7.30 -3.68
N HIS A 65 9.95 -8.51 -3.26
CA HIS A 65 9.94 -9.66 -4.15
C HIS A 65 8.49 -10.00 -4.53
N GLY A 66 8.25 -10.26 -5.81
CA GLY A 66 6.92 -10.65 -6.28
C GLY A 66 6.53 -12.02 -5.73
N ILE A 67 5.34 -12.14 -5.16
CA ILE A 67 4.83 -13.43 -4.70
C ILE A 67 4.41 -14.24 -5.92
N LYS A 68 5.04 -15.40 -6.12
CA LYS A 68 4.66 -16.39 -7.15
C LYS A 68 3.83 -17.51 -6.51
N ARG A 69 3.13 -18.30 -7.33
CA ARG A 69 2.28 -19.43 -6.87
C ARG A 69 3.01 -20.36 -5.88
N ALA A 70 4.28 -20.69 -6.15
CA ALA A 70 5.08 -21.54 -5.26
C ALA A 70 5.32 -20.90 -3.88
N LEU A 71 5.60 -19.59 -3.84
CA LEU A 71 5.79 -18.86 -2.58
C LEU A 71 4.46 -18.70 -1.84
N ARG A 72 3.35 -18.41 -2.55
CA ARG A 72 2.00 -18.37 -1.96
C ARG A 72 1.70 -19.67 -1.21
N ARG A 73 1.93 -20.83 -1.83
CA ARG A 73 1.71 -22.13 -1.17
C ARG A 73 2.51 -22.28 0.13
N LYS A 74 3.79 -21.88 0.12
CA LYS A 74 4.63 -21.91 1.33
C LYS A 74 4.11 -20.97 2.41
N MET A 75 3.65 -19.76 2.04
CA MET A 75 3.08 -18.81 2.99
C MET A 75 1.79 -19.34 3.63
N LEU A 76 0.89 -19.93 2.84
CA LEU A 76 -0.34 -20.53 3.35
C LEU A 76 -0.06 -21.71 4.29
N ALA A 77 0.91 -22.57 3.94
CA ALA A 77 1.31 -23.70 4.76
C ALA A 77 2.01 -23.31 6.07
N ALA A 78 2.58 -22.11 6.14
CA ALA A 78 3.22 -21.60 7.36
C ALA A 78 2.23 -20.93 8.33
N CYS A 79 1.00 -20.66 7.89
CA CYS A 79 -0.05 -20.11 8.75
C CYS A 79 -0.64 -21.24 9.61
N GLY A 80 -0.87 -20.95 10.89
CA GLY A 80 -1.51 -21.89 11.82
C GLY A 80 -2.96 -22.21 11.48
N ASP A 81 -3.55 -23.12 12.25
CA ASP A 81 -4.97 -23.46 12.17
C ASP A 81 -5.82 -22.78 13.26
N ASP A 82 -5.17 -21.98 14.11
CA ASP A 82 -5.82 -21.11 15.07
C ASP A 82 -6.51 -19.92 14.37
N ARG A 83 -7.28 -19.15 15.14
CA ARG A 83 -8.04 -18.00 14.62
C ARG A 83 -7.11 -16.99 13.92
N ALA A 84 -5.90 -16.77 14.44
CA ALA A 84 -4.90 -15.90 13.83
C ALA A 84 -4.39 -16.45 12.50
N GLY A 85 -4.04 -17.74 12.44
CA GLY A 85 -3.59 -18.41 11.24
C GLY A 85 -4.66 -18.42 10.14
N LYS A 86 -5.94 -18.64 10.47
CA LYS A 86 -7.05 -18.56 9.51
C LYS A 86 -7.20 -17.16 8.90
N ARG A 87 -7.11 -16.10 9.73
CA ARG A 87 -7.08 -14.71 9.25
C ARG A 87 -5.92 -14.48 8.29
N ASP A 88 -4.73 -14.95 8.66
CA ASP A 88 -3.52 -14.72 7.88
C ASP A 88 -3.56 -15.48 6.54
N LYS A 89 -4.13 -16.70 6.51
CA LYS A 89 -4.43 -17.44 5.27
C LYS A 89 -5.36 -16.64 4.36
N ALA A 90 -6.48 -16.12 4.90
CA ALA A 90 -7.42 -15.28 4.16
C ALA A 90 -6.75 -14.03 3.58
N LEU A 91 -5.93 -13.33 4.38
CA LEU A 91 -5.18 -12.16 3.94
C LEU A 91 -4.21 -12.50 2.79
N VAL A 92 -3.43 -13.57 2.92
CA VAL A 92 -2.46 -13.99 1.89
C VAL A 92 -3.17 -14.38 0.60
N ALA A 93 -4.25 -15.16 0.68
CA ALA A 93 -5.02 -15.61 -0.47
C ALA A 93 -5.62 -14.41 -1.23
N LEU A 94 -6.28 -13.50 -0.50
CA LEU A 94 -6.93 -12.32 -1.06
C LEU A 94 -5.94 -11.31 -1.64
N CYS A 95 -4.84 -11.04 -0.94
CA CYS A 95 -3.79 -10.14 -1.44
C CYS A 95 -3.14 -10.67 -2.73
N PHE A 96 -2.94 -11.98 -2.80
CA PHE A 96 -2.30 -12.61 -3.97
C PHE A 96 -3.18 -12.52 -5.22
N GLU A 97 -4.48 -12.77 -5.11
CA GLU A 97 -5.38 -12.76 -6.26
C GLU A 97 -5.86 -11.35 -6.63
N GLY A 98 -6.15 -10.50 -5.65
CA GLY A 98 -6.66 -9.15 -5.90
C GLY A 98 -5.59 -8.12 -6.26
N LEU A 99 -4.31 -8.46 -6.05
CA LEU A 99 -3.17 -7.53 -6.16
C LEU A 99 -3.44 -6.20 -5.42
N CYS A 100 -4.20 -6.30 -4.33
CA CYS A 100 -4.73 -5.17 -3.60
C CYS A 100 -3.64 -4.56 -2.73
N ARG A 101 -3.73 -3.24 -2.54
CA ARG A 101 -2.90 -2.57 -1.52
C ARG A 101 -3.43 -2.93 -0.14
N ARG A 102 -2.53 -2.88 0.87
CA ARG A 102 -2.92 -3.09 2.28
C ARG A 102 -4.13 -2.26 2.70
N SER A 103 -4.19 -0.99 2.30
CA SER A 103 -5.32 -0.09 2.61
C SER A 103 -6.62 -0.49 1.93
N GLU A 104 -6.54 -1.13 0.76
CA GLU A 104 -7.71 -1.64 0.04
C GLU A 104 -8.25 -2.86 0.78
N ILE A 105 -7.37 -3.77 1.22
CA ILE A 105 -7.74 -4.97 1.99
C ILE A 105 -8.31 -4.62 3.37
N SER A 106 -7.69 -3.68 4.09
CA SER A 106 -8.18 -3.28 5.42
C SER A 106 -9.55 -2.60 5.39
N ALA A 107 -9.96 -2.09 4.22
CA ALA A 107 -11.25 -1.43 4.03
C ALA A 107 -12.34 -2.40 3.55
N LEU A 108 -12.06 -3.69 3.36
CA LEU A 108 -13.07 -4.62 2.88
C LEU A 108 -14.08 -4.96 3.97
N GLU A 109 -15.34 -5.00 3.56
CA GLU A 109 -16.46 -5.51 4.34
C GLU A 109 -16.93 -6.86 3.80
N VAL A 110 -17.66 -7.64 4.61
CA VAL A 110 -18.24 -8.91 4.14
C VAL A 110 -19.22 -8.67 2.99
N THR A 111 -19.92 -7.55 2.98
CA THR A 111 -20.84 -7.13 1.92
C THR A 111 -20.14 -6.87 0.58
N ASP A 112 -18.81 -6.67 0.57
CA ASP A 112 -18.03 -6.56 -0.66
C ASP A 112 -17.82 -7.93 -1.34
N LEU A 113 -18.11 -9.05 -0.66
CA LEU A 113 -18.06 -10.39 -1.20
C LEU A 113 -19.37 -10.77 -1.89
N VAL A 114 -19.31 -11.05 -3.18
CA VAL A 114 -20.46 -11.37 -4.01
C VAL A 114 -20.27 -12.75 -4.64
N ALA A 115 -21.15 -13.69 -4.27
CA ALA A 115 -21.30 -14.95 -4.96
C ALA A 115 -22.13 -14.75 -6.24
N ASN A 116 -21.69 -15.35 -7.36
CA ASN A 116 -22.51 -15.38 -8.58
C ASN A 116 -23.30 -16.70 -8.68
N MET A 117 -24.17 -16.78 -9.70
CA MET A 117 -25.04 -17.94 -9.99
C MET A 117 -24.31 -19.28 -10.22
N ARG A 118 -22.97 -19.30 -10.24
CA ARG A 118 -22.17 -20.53 -10.37
C ARG A 118 -21.29 -20.77 -9.13
N ASP A 119 -21.70 -20.24 -7.98
CA ASP A 119 -21.00 -20.32 -6.69
C ASP A 119 -19.55 -19.85 -6.73
N ARG A 120 -19.20 -18.99 -7.70
CA ARG A 120 -17.88 -18.36 -7.75
C ARG A 120 -17.93 -17.06 -6.97
N LEU A 121 -17.04 -16.95 -5.99
CA LEU A 121 -16.90 -15.75 -5.17
C LEU A 121 -16.14 -14.65 -5.93
N SER A 122 -16.57 -13.42 -5.73
CA SER A 122 -15.86 -12.22 -6.18
C SER A 122 -15.84 -11.21 -5.06
N VAL A 123 -14.82 -10.34 -5.07
CA VAL A 123 -14.71 -9.24 -4.11
C VAL A 123 -14.71 -7.92 -4.85
N THR A 124 -15.48 -6.96 -4.35
CA THR A 124 -15.52 -5.60 -4.89
C THR A 124 -14.56 -4.71 -4.12
N ILE A 125 -13.51 -4.23 -4.80
CA ILE A 125 -12.61 -3.22 -4.24
C ILE A 125 -13.23 -1.86 -4.53
N ARG A 126 -13.95 -1.31 -3.54
CA ARG A 126 -14.73 -0.05 -3.66
C ARG A 126 -13.91 1.14 -4.17
N ARG A 127 -12.66 1.26 -3.73
CA ARG A 127 -11.77 2.35 -4.14
C ARG A 127 -10.31 1.90 -4.15
N GLY A 128 -9.63 2.09 -5.27
CA GLY A 128 -8.19 1.87 -5.41
C GLY A 128 -7.38 3.15 -5.21
N LYS A 129 -6.07 3.03 -4.92
CA LYS A 129 -5.19 4.23 -4.82
C LYS A 129 -5.14 5.07 -6.11
N ALA A 130 -5.24 4.42 -7.27
CA ALA A 130 -5.22 5.10 -8.57
C ALA A 130 -6.63 5.49 -9.05
N ASP A 131 -7.66 5.08 -8.32
CA ASP A 131 -9.06 5.30 -8.65
C ASP A 131 -9.55 6.55 -7.91
N GLN A 132 -9.31 7.69 -8.55
CA GLN A 132 -9.63 8.99 -7.95
C GLN A 132 -11.14 9.22 -7.83
N VAL A 133 -11.90 8.69 -8.80
CA VAL A 133 -13.36 8.84 -8.92
C VAL A 133 -14.16 7.78 -8.14
N GLY A 134 -13.54 6.65 -7.79
CA GLY A 134 -14.17 5.61 -6.98
C GLY A 134 -15.05 4.65 -7.78
N GLU A 135 -14.71 4.37 -9.04
CA GLU A 135 -15.43 3.37 -9.84
C GLU A 135 -15.27 1.95 -9.27
N GLY A 136 -14.20 1.71 -8.52
CA GLY A 136 -13.88 0.42 -7.94
C GLY A 136 -13.47 -0.62 -8.99
N ARG A 137 -13.23 -1.84 -8.53
CA ARG A 137 -12.99 -2.99 -9.42
C ARG A 137 -13.46 -4.28 -8.78
N VAL A 138 -13.93 -5.21 -9.61
CA VAL A 138 -14.30 -6.56 -9.17
C VAL A 138 -13.15 -7.52 -9.42
N VAL A 139 -12.75 -8.26 -8.39
CA VAL A 139 -11.77 -9.34 -8.47
C VAL A 139 -12.50 -10.67 -8.34
N ARG A 140 -12.36 -11.53 -9.33
CA ARG A 140 -12.86 -12.91 -9.25
C ARG A 140 -11.88 -13.75 -8.44
N LEU A 141 -12.41 -14.49 -7.47
CA LEU A 141 -11.63 -15.34 -6.60
C LEU A 141 -11.66 -16.79 -7.10
N SER A 142 -10.56 -17.51 -6.89
CA SER A 142 -10.52 -18.95 -7.13
C SER A 142 -11.33 -19.71 -6.05
N PRO A 143 -11.77 -20.95 -6.34
CA PRO A 143 -12.44 -21.79 -5.34
C PRO A 143 -11.61 -21.98 -4.05
N ASP A 144 -10.30 -22.18 -4.18
CA ASP A 144 -9.34 -22.29 -3.06
C ASP A 144 -9.36 -21.04 -2.18
N THR A 145 -9.33 -19.85 -2.78
CA THR A 145 -9.41 -18.59 -2.01
C THR A 145 -10.80 -18.39 -1.38
N ALA A 146 -11.87 -18.83 -2.05
CA ALA A 146 -13.23 -18.76 -1.51
C ALA A 146 -13.40 -19.67 -0.27
N GLU A 147 -12.86 -20.88 -0.30
CA GLU A 147 -12.84 -21.81 0.84
C GLU A 147 -12.08 -21.23 2.03
N ILE A 148 -10.85 -20.74 1.80
CA ILE A 148 -10.03 -20.10 2.84
C ILE A 148 -10.76 -18.88 3.47
N LEU A 149 -11.47 -18.10 2.66
CA LEU A 149 -12.26 -16.97 3.16
C LEU A 149 -13.47 -17.43 3.98
N GLY A 150 -14.16 -18.48 3.53
CA GLY A 150 -15.26 -19.09 4.26
C GLY A 150 -14.82 -19.59 5.64
N ASP A 151 -13.69 -20.28 5.71
CA ASP A 151 -13.09 -20.77 6.96
C ASP A 151 -12.80 -19.63 7.95
N TRP A 152 -12.28 -18.51 7.44
CA TRP A 152 -12.04 -17.32 8.25
C TRP A 152 -13.35 -16.69 8.74
N ILE A 153 -14.30 -16.44 7.83
CA ILE A 153 -15.60 -15.81 8.17
C ILE A 153 -16.33 -16.63 9.23
N ALA A 154 -16.37 -17.96 9.06
CA ALA A 154 -16.99 -18.87 10.01
C ALA A 154 -16.25 -18.87 11.36
N ALA A 155 -14.92 -18.99 11.37
CA ALA A 155 -14.13 -18.98 12.61
C ALA A 155 -14.19 -17.64 13.35
N ALA A 156 -14.34 -16.54 12.60
CA ALA A 156 -14.44 -15.19 13.14
C ALA A 156 -15.86 -14.83 13.61
N GLY A 157 -16.88 -15.53 13.10
CA GLY A 157 -18.29 -15.25 13.37
C GLY A 157 -18.77 -13.96 12.69
N ILE A 158 -18.24 -13.63 11.51
CA ILE A 158 -18.53 -12.36 10.85
C ILE A 158 -19.86 -12.47 10.11
N ILE A 159 -20.83 -11.68 10.55
CA ILE A 159 -22.15 -11.57 9.93
C ILE A 159 -22.23 -10.30 9.09
N ASP A 160 -21.64 -9.22 9.59
CA ASP A 160 -21.59 -7.90 8.93
C ASP A 160 -20.31 -7.15 9.34
N GLY A 161 -19.97 -6.10 8.59
CA GLY A 161 -18.87 -5.20 8.89
C GLY A 161 -17.52 -5.67 8.32
N PRO A 162 -16.40 -5.27 8.95
CA PRO A 162 -15.06 -5.48 8.40
C PRO A 162 -14.73 -6.95 8.22
N LEU A 163 -14.29 -7.31 7.00
CA LEU A 163 -13.81 -8.66 6.70
C LEU A 163 -12.55 -9.01 7.51
N ASN A 164 -11.72 -8.00 7.81
CA ASN A 164 -10.47 -8.17 8.55
C ASN A 164 -10.62 -7.60 9.97
N CYS A 165 -11.06 -8.43 10.92
CA CYS A 165 -11.21 -8.06 12.33
C CYS A 165 -10.03 -8.56 13.20
N PRO A 166 -9.83 -7.96 14.40
CA PRO A 166 -8.87 -8.47 15.39
C PRO A 166 -9.16 -9.91 15.81
N VAL A 167 -8.11 -10.60 16.24
CA VAL A 167 -8.15 -11.99 16.72
C VAL A 167 -8.14 -11.99 18.23
#